data_AF-A0A1F8J178-F1
#
_entry.id   AF-A0A1F8J178-F1
#
_cell.length_a   1.000
_cell.length_b   1.000
_cell.length_c   1.000
_cell.angle_alpha   90.00
_cell.angle_beta   90.00
_cell.angle_gamma   90.00
#
_symmetry.space_group_name_H-M   'P 1'
#
loop_
_entity.id
_entity.type
_entity.pdbx_description
1 polymer ?
#
loop_
_entity_poly.entity_id
_entity_poly.type
_entity_poly.pdbx_seq_one_letter_code
_entity_poly.pdbx_strand_id
1 'polypeptide(L)'
;MTLLEQSINVEDAKHHLGEIVKPFQQELNRRQKSSDFIKKCIQCIEKNDFFQLDELLKSKQVSEVLENASLGGCASIFSQLQAYADEQIEQYKSEFKNGLMQAAEKAGLPMQIDLPRFSVLKGIEGEVNFATRQTMLGELTIKSFDPKRIVSAALNLKRKLYDSVFEPQPFIDSLFTCYQEIVKKEKQGMGDAVSVCQLYTDYVWSLQSKAFLQNMDKAKFKGYSIQQFAVDLWRLFTSDVSATEGGYCIRLASGRIKSLWLIDQMGEKRQISHASFVKS
;
A
#
# COMPACT_ATOMS: atom_id res chain seq x y z
N MET A 1 21.67 12.46 -81.51
CA MET A 1 21.70 13.16 -80.21
C MET A 1 20.41 12.82 -79.47
N THR A 2 20.43 11.71 -78.73
CA THR A 2 19.29 11.25 -77.93
C THR A 2 19.36 11.99 -76.60
N LEU A 3 18.55 13.04 -76.47
CA LEU A 3 18.21 13.66 -75.20
C LEU A 3 17.37 12.65 -74.43
N LEU A 4 18.03 11.82 -73.61
CA LEU A 4 17.34 11.03 -72.59
C LEU A 4 16.92 12.00 -71.49
N GLU A 5 15.64 12.38 -71.55
CA GLU A 5 14.91 13.00 -70.45
C GLU A 5 15.09 12.14 -69.20
N GLN A 6 15.88 12.62 -68.24
CA GLN A 6 15.86 12.10 -66.89
C GLN A 6 14.53 12.54 -66.26
N SER A 7 13.48 11.77 -66.48
CA SER A 7 12.23 11.94 -65.75
C SER A 7 12.53 11.68 -64.27
N ILE A 8 12.54 12.74 -63.47
CA ILE A 8 12.68 12.61 -62.03
C ILE A 8 11.49 11.77 -61.55
N ASN A 9 11.78 10.57 -61.04
CA ASN A 9 10.77 9.75 -60.39
C ASN A 9 10.29 10.50 -59.14
N VAL A 10 9.10 11.08 -59.22
CA VAL A 10 8.54 11.99 -58.21
C VAL A 10 8.42 11.28 -56.85
N GLU A 11 8.20 9.97 -56.84
CA GLU A 11 8.10 9.21 -55.59
C GLU A 11 9.47 9.01 -54.93
N ASP A 12 10.54 8.83 -55.72
CA ASP A 12 11.92 8.77 -55.22
C ASP A 12 12.39 10.14 -54.70
N ALA A 13 12.03 11.22 -55.40
CA ALA A 13 12.31 12.59 -54.95
C ALA A 13 11.59 12.93 -53.64
N LYS A 14 10.32 12.53 -53.51
CA LYS A 14 9.51 12.68 -52.29
C LYS A 14 10.10 11.86 -51.13
N HIS A 15 10.57 10.63 -51.38
CA HIS A 15 11.25 9.82 -50.36
C HIS A 15 12.54 10.51 -49.90
N HIS A 16 13.39 10.98 -50.81
CA HIS A 16 14.63 11.69 -50.46
C HIS A 16 14.37 12.99 -49.69
N LEU A 17 13.38 13.78 -50.10
CA LEU A 17 12.97 14.98 -49.37
C LEU A 17 12.44 14.62 -47.96
N GLY A 18 11.73 13.50 -47.83
CA GLY A 18 11.32 12.94 -46.54
C GLY A 18 12.50 12.61 -45.63
N GLU A 19 13.51 11.90 -46.14
CA GLU A 19 14.73 11.58 -45.38
C GLU A 19 15.51 12.85 -44.97
N ILE A 20 15.54 13.88 -45.82
CA ILE A 20 16.16 15.17 -45.50
C ILE A 20 15.41 15.89 -44.37
N VAL A 21 14.06 15.82 -44.35
CA VAL A 21 13.22 16.53 -43.37
C VAL A 21 13.18 15.82 -42.00
N LYS A 22 13.27 14.49 -41.97
CA LYS A 22 13.24 13.68 -40.73
C LYS A 22 14.17 14.21 -39.60
N PRO A 23 15.47 14.49 -39.81
CA PRO A 23 16.34 14.98 -38.74
C PRO A 23 15.89 16.34 -38.19
N PHE A 24 15.35 17.24 -39.04
CA PHE A 24 14.81 18.53 -38.58
C PHE A 24 13.55 18.35 -37.73
N GLN A 25 12.65 17.42 -38.10
CA GLN A 25 11.48 17.10 -37.30
C GLN A 25 11.85 16.47 -35.95
N GLN A 26 12.85 15.59 -35.93
CA GLN A 26 13.36 14.99 -34.70
C GLN A 26 13.96 16.04 -33.76
N GLU A 27 14.75 16.97 -34.29
CA GLU A 27 15.33 18.07 -33.52
C GLU A 27 14.26 19.03 -32.97
N LEU A 28 13.25 19.38 -33.78
CA LEU A 28 12.10 20.17 -33.32
C LEU A 28 11.35 19.48 -32.18
N ASN A 29 11.07 18.18 -32.33
CA ASN A 29 10.41 17.40 -31.29
C ASN A 29 11.25 17.32 -30.00
N ARG A 30 12.58 17.17 -30.11
CA ARG A 30 13.50 17.17 -28.97
C ARG A 30 13.47 18.49 -28.21
N ARG A 31 13.50 19.62 -28.94
CA ARG A 31 13.40 20.97 -28.35
C ARG A 31 12.05 21.21 -27.68
N GLN A 32 10.96 20.76 -28.32
CA GLN A 32 9.61 20.88 -27.76
C GLN A 32 9.49 20.12 -26.43
N LYS A 33 9.94 18.86 -26.39
CA LYS A 33 9.97 18.06 -25.15
C LYS A 33 10.78 18.73 -24.04
N SER A 34 11.94 19.30 -24.39
CA SER A 34 12.79 20.00 -23.44
C SER A 34 12.13 21.25 -22.86
N SER A 35 11.44 22.02 -23.72
CA SER A 35 10.63 23.17 -23.29
C SER A 35 9.50 22.76 -22.35
N ASP A 36 8.77 21.69 -22.70
CA ASP A 36 7.66 21.19 -21.88
C ASP A 36 8.13 20.65 -20.53
N PHE A 37 9.31 20.04 -20.46
CA PHE A 37 9.96 19.64 -19.21
C PHE A 37 10.27 20.84 -18.31
N ILE A 38 10.92 21.89 -18.86
CA ILE A 38 11.26 23.10 -18.10
C ILE A 38 9.99 23.79 -17.57
N LYS A 39 8.94 23.89 -18.40
CA LYS A 39 7.64 24.43 -17.98
C LYS A 39 7.05 23.65 -16.81
N LYS A 40 7.15 22.31 -16.82
CA LYS A 40 6.70 21.48 -15.69
C LYS A 40 7.49 21.77 -14.42
N CYS A 41 8.81 21.91 -14.51
CA CYS A 41 9.65 22.26 -13.36
C CYS A 41 9.23 23.61 -12.76
N ILE A 42 9.02 24.62 -13.61
CA ILE A 42 8.53 25.95 -13.18
C ILE A 42 7.18 25.83 -12.46
N GLN A 43 6.22 25.09 -13.04
CA GLN A 43 4.91 24.88 -12.41
C GLN A 43 5.01 24.17 -11.06
N CYS A 44 5.95 23.24 -10.88
CA CYS A 44 6.16 22.58 -9.59
C CYS A 44 6.68 23.57 -8.55
N ILE A 45 7.61 24.44 -8.92
CA ILE A 45 8.15 25.50 -8.05
C ILE A 45 7.03 26.48 -7.66
N GLU A 46 6.25 26.96 -8.61
CA GLU A 46 5.12 27.90 -8.35
C GLU A 46 4.07 27.31 -7.40
N LYS A 47 3.87 25.99 -7.45
CA LYS A 47 2.91 25.28 -6.60
C LYS A 47 3.50 24.78 -5.28
N ASN A 48 4.80 24.99 -5.04
CA ASN A 48 5.54 24.38 -3.93
C ASN A 48 5.40 22.84 -3.90
N ASP A 49 5.33 22.19 -5.07
CA ASP A 49 5.26 20.74 -5.20
C ASP A 49 6.65 20.14 -5.36
N PHE A 50 7.41 20.15 -4.26
CA PHE A 50 8.81 19.72 -4.26
C PHE A 50 8.96 18.21 -4.49
N PHE A 51 7.96 17.40 -4.14
CA PHE A 51 7.95 15.97 -4.42
C PHE A 51 7.89 15.69 -5.92
N GLN A 52 7.00 16.39 -6.64
CA GLN A 52 6.93 16.28 -8.10
C GLN A 52 8.18 16.87 -8.78
N LEU A 53 8.71 17.98 -8.25
CA LEU A 53 9.94 18.58 -8.76
C LEU A 53 11.12 17.61 -8.63
N ASP A 54 11.27 16.95 -7.48
CA ASP A 54 12.32 15.96 -7.24
C ASP A 54 12.22 14.76 -8.20
N GLU A 55 11.01 14.23 -8.39
CA GLU A 55 10.77 13.15 -9.35
C GLU A 55 11.15 13.54 -10.78
N LEU A 56 10.77 14.76 -11.20
CA LEU A 56 11.14 15.29 -12.51
C LEU A 56 12.66 15.44 -12.65
N LEU A 57 13.33 15.98 -11.64
CA LEU A 57 14.77 16.24 -11.66
C LEU A 57 15.62 14.95 -11.59
N LYS A 58 15.09 13.87 -11.01
CA LYS A 58 15.72 12.54 -11.01
C LYS A 58 15.39 11.72 -12.27
N SER A 59 14.53 12.21 -13.15
CA SER A 59 14.11 11.50 -14.36
C SER A 59 15.16 11.57 -15.48
N LYS A 60 15.09 10.62 -16.43
CA LYS A 60 15.94 10.61 -17.63
C LYS A 60 15.77 11.86 -18.52
N GLN A 61 14.66 12.58 -18.37
CA GLN A 61 14.38 13.79 -19.15
C GLN A 61 15.37 14.91 -18.82
N VAL A 62 15.94 14.95 -17.61
CA VAL A 62 16.99 15.93 -17.28
C VAL A 62 18.23 15.71 -18.14
N SER A 63 18.70 14.47 -18.27
CA SER A 63 19.86 14.14 -19.10
C SER A 63 19.63 14.56 -20.55
N GLU A 64 18.45 14.25 -21.11
CA GLU A 64 18.07 14.65 -22.47
C GLU A 64 18.06 16.18 -22.66
N VAL A 65 17.62 16.92 -21.63
CA VAL A 65 17.63 18.39 -21.65
C VAL A 65 19.06 18.93 -21.62
N LEU A 66 19.93 18.35 -20.79
CA LEU A 66 21.33 18.77 -20.63
C LEU A 66 22.22 18.44 -21.84
N GLU A 67 21.87 17.40 -22.60
CA GLU A 67 22.53 17.08 -23.88
C GLU A 67 22.24 18.11 -24.99
N ASN A 68 21.25 19.00 -24.82
CA ASN A 68 21.02 20.10 -25.77
C ASN A 68 22.05 21.21 -25.55
N ALA A 69 22.88 21.48 -26.56
CA ALA A 69 23.93 22.50 -26.52
C ALA A 69 23.44 23.90 -26.08
N SER A 70 22.19 24.26 -26.39
CA SER A 70 21.58 25.53 -25.98
C SER A 70 21.16 25.59 -24.51
N LEU A 71 21.07 24.45 -23.82
CA LEU A 71 20.59 24.31 -22.44
C LEU A 71 21.64 23.73 -21.50
N GLY A 72 22.88 23.51 -21.96
CA GLY A 72 23.98 23.01 -21.13
C GLY A 72 24.28 23.89 -19.91
N GLY A 73 23.96 25.19 -19.98
CA GLY A 73 24.06 26.12 -18.84
C GLY A 73 23.01 25.90 -17.74
N CYS A 74 21.98 25.09 -17.97
CA CYS A 74 20.95 24.78 -16.99
C CYS A 74 21.38 23.72 -15.96
N ALA A 75 22.51 23.04 -16.17
CA ALA A 75 23.00 21.99 -15.27
C ALA A 75 23.13 22.48 -13.82
N SER A 76 23.76 23.64 -13.61
CA SER A 76 23.92 24.22 -12.28
C SER A 76 22.58 24.58 -11.64
N ILE A 77 21.62 25.06 -12.44
CA ILE A 77 20.27 25.41 -11.96
C ILE A 77 19.52 24.14 -11.53
N PHE A 78 19.56 23.07 -12.33
CA PHE A 78 18.92 21.81 -11.96
C PHE A 78 19.55 21.19 -10.71
N SER A 79 20.87 21.24 -10.56
CA SER A 79 21.54 20.78 -9.34
C SER A 79 21.13 21.62 -8.11
N GLN A 80 21.02 22.95 -8.24
CA GLN A 80 20.54 23.81 -7.16
C GLN A 80 19.08 23.54 -6.81
N LEU A 81 18.21 23.40 -7.82
CA LEU A 81 16.81 23.07 -7.62
C LEU A 81 16.62 21.71 -6.97
N GLN A 82 17.45 20.73 -7.33
CA GLN A 82 17.42 19.41 -6.71
C GLN A 82 17.82 19.48 -5.24
N ALA A 83 18.93 20.13 -4.92
CA ALA A 83 19.38 20.31 -3.53
C ALA A 83 18.33 21.05 -2.69
N TYR A 84 17.72 22.09 -3.26
CA TYR A 84 16.64 22.82 -2.61
C TYR A 84 15.38 21.96 -2.42
N ALA A 85 14.98 21.18 -3.43
CA ALA A 85 13.85 20.27 -3.32
C ALA A 85 14.07 19.20 -2.24
N ASP A 86 15.26 18.60 -2.19
CA ASP A 86 15.63 17.62 -1.16
C ASP A 86 15.54 18.24 0.25
N GLU A 87 16.07 19.45 0.46
CA GLU A 87 15.98 20.17 1.74
C GLU A 87 14.52 20.44 2.14
N GLN A 88 13.71 20.96 1.21
CA GLN A 88 12.30 21.22 1.46
C GLN A 88 11.54 19.92 1.79
N ILE A 89 11.79 18.83 1.06
CA ILE A 89 11.15 17.53 1.30
C ILE A 89 11.48 17.02 2.70
N GLU A 90 12.74 17.09 3.14
CA GLU A 90 13.13 16.64 4.48
C GLU A 90 12.51 17.52 5.57
N GLN A 91 12.45 18.84 5.37
CA GLN A 91 11.72 19.73 6.25
C GLN A 91 10.24 19.35 6.35
N TYR A 92 9.57 19.13 5.21
CA TYR A 92 8.16 18.72 5.17
C TYR A 92 7.92 17.38 5.89
N LYS A 93 8.79 16.38 5.67
CA LYS A 93 8.70 15.09 6.36
C LYS A 93 8.86 15.26 7.87
N SER A 94 9.79 16.10 8.30
CA SER A 94 10.03 16.39 9.72
C SER A 94 8.83 17.07 10.37
N GLU A 95 8.29 18.13 9.74
CA GLU A 95 7.09 18.83 10.21
C GLU A 95 5.87 17.91 10.25
N PHE A 96 5.68 17.09 9.22
CA PHE A 96 4.61 16.10 9.16
C PHE A 96 4.74 15.06 10.29
N LYS A 97 5.94 14.50 10.49
CA LYS A 97 6.21 13.54 11.57
C LYS A 97 5.90 14.15 12.93
N ASN A 98 6.36 15.37 13.19
CA ASN A 98 6.09 16.08 14.44
C ASN A 98 4.60 16.36 14.64
N GLY A 99 3.91 16.82 13.59
CA GLY A 99 2.47 17.05 13.63
C GLY A 99 1.68 15.77 13.89
N LEU A 100 2.09 14.65 13.29
CA LEU A 100 1.46 13.34 13.47
C LEU A 100 1.69 12.79 14.88
N MET A 101 2.91 12.87 15.41
CA MET A 101 3.22 12.50 16.80
C MET A 101 2.39 13.31 17.80
N GLN A 102 2.39 14.65 17.66
CA GLN A 102 1.64 15.52 18.57
C GLN A 102 0.13 15.25 18.53
N ALA A 103 -0.42 15.00 17.34
CA ALA A 103 -1.83 14.66 17.20
C ALA A 103 -2.15 13.30 17.83
N ALA A 104 -1.29 12.30 17.65
CA ALA A 104 -1.45 10.97 18.24
C ALA A 104 -1.35 10.99 19.77
N GLU A 105 -0.38 11.72 20.31
CA GLU A 105 -0.20 11.90 21.75
C GLU A 105 -1.43 12.55 22.40
N LYS A 106 -1.94 13.64 21.82
CA LYS A 106 -3.19 14.29 22.27
C LYS A 106 -4.40 13.36 22.24
N ALA A 107 -4.40 12.39 21.34
CA ALA A 107 -5.45 11.39 21.20
C ALA A 107 -5.24 10.15 22.10
N GLY A 108 -4.15 10.07 22.87
CA GLY A 108 -3.81 8.89 23.67
C GLY A 108 -3.56 7.65 22.80
N LEU A 109 -3.07 7.85 21.57
CA LEU A 109 -2.73 6.78 20.65
C LEU A 109 -1.22 6.58 20.64
N PRO A 110 -0.72 5.39 21.05
CA PRO A 110 0.70 5.11 20.85
C PRO A 110 0.97 5.12 19.34
N MET A 111 2.12 5.61 18.91
CA MET A 111 2.46 5.63 17.49
C MET A 111 3.95 5.49 17.30
N GLN A 112 4.34 4.63 16.36
CA GLN A 112 5.71 4.51 15.87
C GLN A 112 5.73 4.98 14.42
N ILE A 113 6.65 5.88 14.08
CA ILE A 113 6.72 6.51 12.76
C ILE A 113 8.10 6.27 12.17
N ASP A 114 8.11 5.58 11.04
CA ASP A 114 9.26 5.31 10.19
C ASP A 114 8.88 5.61 8.74
N LEU A 115 8.89 6.91 8.39
CA LEU A 115 8.32 7.40 7.14
C LEU A 115 8.92 6.68 5.92
N PRO A 116 8.09 6.33 4.91
CA PRO A 116 6.70 6.75 4.74
C PRO A 116 5.69 5.95 5.58
N ARG A 117 6.13 4.97 6.37
CA ARG A 117 5.25 4.08 7.15
C ARG A 117 5.10 4.53 8.61
N PHE A 118 4.02 4.11 9.23
CA PHE A 118 3.79 4.29 10.66
C PHE A 118 2.86 3.20 11.18
N SER A 119 2.84 3.00 12.49
CA SER A 119 1.93 2.08 13.17
C SER A 119 1.33 2.73 14.41
N VAL A 120 0.03 2.56 14.63
CA VAL A 120 -0.70 3.19 15.75
C VAL A 120 -1.04 2.17 16.85
N LEU A 121 -1.35 0.94 16.47
CA LEU A 121 -1.53 -0.19 17.38
C LEU A 121 -1.13 -1.44 16.61
N LYS A 122 -0.99 -2.57 17.29
CA LYS A 122 -0.76 -3.84 16.61
C LYS A 122 -1.90 -4.10 15.60
N GLY A 123 -1.56 -4.37 14.35
CA GLY A 123 -2.54 -4.54 13.26
C GLY A 123 -3.10 -3.25 12.62
N ILE A 124 -2.72 -2.06 13.11
CA ILE A 124 -3.07 -0.78 12.47
C ILE A 124 -1.79 -0.12 11.96
N GLU A 125 -1.52 -0.34 10.68
CA GLU A 125 -0.39 0.22 9.94
C GLU A 125 -0.89 1.27 8.95
N GLY A 126 -0.07 2.30 8.72
CA GLY A 126 -0.32 3.29 7.71
C GLY A 126 0.91 3.58 6.87
N GLU A 127 0.65 4.07 5.66
CA GLU A 127 1.66 4.48 4.69
C GLU A 127 1.24 5.80 4.06
N VAL A 128 2.14 6.77 4.06
CA VAL A 128 1.91 8.11 3.51
C VAL A 128 2.54 8.19 2.13
N ASN A 129 1.74 8.48 1.13
CA ASN A 129 2.21 8.84 -0.19
C ASN A 129 2.19 10.37 -0.32
N PHE A 130 3.37 10.97 -0.17
CA PHE A 130 3.54 12.41 -0.26
C PHE A 130 3.28 12.96 -1.68
N ALA A 131 3.61 12.19 -2.72
CA ALA A 131 3.40 12.59 -4.11
C ALA A 131 1.91 12.69 -4.46
N THR A 132 1.10 11.70 -4.05
CA THR A 132 -0.35 11.72 -4.29
C THR A 132 -1.15 12.41 -3.20
N ARG A 133 -0.49 12.83 -2.11
CA ARG A 133 -1.10 13.46 -0.94
C ARG A 133 -2.16 12.57 -0.26
N GLN A 134 -1.90 11.27 -0.23
CA GLN A 134 -2.80 10.26 0.32
C GLN A 134 -2.15 9.48 1.46
N THR A 135 -2.96 9.06 2.42
CA THR A 135 -2.52 8.17 3.49
C THR A 135 -3.36 6.91 3.45
N MET A 136 -2.69 5.76 3.33
CA MET A 136 -3.31 4.47 3.58
C MET A 136 -3.23 4.15 5.07
N LEU A 137 -4.29 3.59 5.63
CA LEU A 137 -4.36 3.16 7.02
C LEU A 137 -5.15 1.85 7.08
N GLY A 138 -4.44 0.72 7.16
CA GLY A 138 -5.00 -0.60 6.87
C GLY A 138 -5.58 -0.64 5.45
N GLU A 139 -6.87 -0.95 5.34
CA GLU A 139 -7.60 -0.94 4.06
C GLU A 139 -8.19 0.44 3.70
N LEU A 140 -8.15 1.41 4.63
CA LEU A 140 -8.72 2.74 4.42
C LEU A 140 -7.75 3.64 3.66
N THR A 141 -8.20 4.21 2.53
CA THR A 141 -7.47 5.26 1.81
C THR A 141 -8.03 6.63 2.17
N ILE A 142 -7.20 7.47 2.76
CA ILE A 142 -7.51 8.86 3.13
C ILE A 142 -6.91 9.76 2.06
N LYS A 143 -7.74 10.56 1.37
CA LYS A 143 -7.30 11.55 0.38
C LYS A 143 -6.74 12.81 1.04
N SER A 144 -5.86 12.62 2.01
CA SER A 144 -5.20 13.66 2.79
C SER A 144 -4.01 13.06 3.53
N PHE A 145 -3.01 13.90 3.76
CA PHE A 145 -1.92 13.64 4.71
C PHE A 145 -1.97 14.66 5.87
N ASP A 146 -3.13 15.27 6.16
CA ASP A 146 -3.28 16.10 7.37
C ASP A 146 -3.18 15.20 8.62
N PRO A 147 -2.19 15.42 9.49
CA PRO A 147 -2.01 14.66 10.73
C PRO A 147 -3.30 14.48 11.54
N LYS A 148 -4.12 15.52 11.67
CA LYS A 148 -5.35 15.45 12.47
C LYS A 148 -6.36 14.49 11.87
N ARG A 149 -6.48 14.48 10.55
CA ARG A 149 -7.39 13.57 9.81
C ARG A 149 -6.92 12.12 9.91
N ILE A 150 -5.62 11.89 9.77
CA ILE A 150 -5.01 10.55 9.92
C ILE A 150 -5.29 10.02 11.33
N VAL A 151 -5.02 10.80 12.37
CA VAL A 151 -5.24 10.38 13.77
C VAL A 151 -6.72 10.16 14.05
N SER A 152 -7.61 11.00 13.52
CA SER A 152 -9.06 10.81 13.65
C SER A 152 -9.53 9.49 13.01
N ALA A 153 -8.98 9.16 11.84
CA ALA A 153 -9.25 7.88 11.18
C ALA A 153 -8.69 6.69 12.00
N ALA A 154 -7.50 6.83 12.56
CA ALA A 154 -6.89 5.82 13.42
C ALA A 154 -7.69 5.59 14.70
N LEU A 155 -8.22 6.64 15.34
CA LEU A 155 -9.14 6.54 16.47
C LEU A 155 -10.39 5.75 16.11
N ASN A 156 -10.99 6.02 14.94
CA ASN A 156 -12.17 5.29 14.49
C ASN A 156 -11.86 3.81 14.23
N LEU A 157 -10.68 3.49 13.71
CA LEU A 157 -10.24 2.10 13.56
C LEU A 157 -10.00 1.44 14.91
N LYS A 158 -9.32 2.10 15.85
CA LYS A 158 -9.17 1.60 17.22
C LYS A 158 -10.53 1.28 17.85
N ARG A 159 -11.49 2.19 17.76
CA ARG A 159 -12.85 1.97 18.29
C ARG A 159 -13.52 0.74 17.72
N LYS A 160 -13.33 0.48 16.43
CA LYS A 160 -13.89 -0.71 15.76
C LYS A 160 -13.17 -2.00 16.17
N LEU A 161 -11.84 -1.96 16.23
CA LEU A 161 -11.00 -3.16 16.37
C LEU A 161 -10.72 -3.56 17.82
N TYR A 162 -10.56 -2.59 18.70
CA TYR A 162 -10.06 -2.77 20.08
C TYR A 162 -11.09 -2.45 21.16
N ASP A 163 -11.94 -1.45 20.95
CA ASP A 163 -12.92 -1.05 21.97
C ASP A 163 -14.15 -1.99 22.00
N SER A 164 -14.24 -2.95 21.08
CA SER A 164 -15.23 -4.02 21.11
C SER A 164 -14.93 -5.02 22.23
N VAL A 165 -15.98 -5.52 22.87
CA VAL A 165 -15.87 -6.60 23.86
C VAL A 165 -15.30 -7.83 23.15
N PHE A 166 -14.26 -8.40 23.73
CA PHE A 166 -13.60 -9.61 23.24
C PHE A 166 -13.43 -10.58 24.40
N GLU A 167 -13.92 -11.79 24.19
CA GLU A 167 -13.85 -12.88 25.15
C GLU A 167 -12.91 -13.95 24.55
N PRO A 168 -11.67 -14.08 25.05
CA PRO A 168 -10.66 -14.95 24.45
C PRO A 168 -11.08 -16.43 24.42
N GLN A 169 -11.77 -16.90 25.46
CA GLN A 169 -12.19 -18.29 25.60
C GLN A 169 -13.25 -18.70 24.55
N PRO A 170 -14.42 -18.03 24.44
CA PRO A 170 -15.37 -18.29 23.35
C PRO A 170 -14.76 -18.16 21.96
N PHE A 171 -13.82 -17.24 21.77
CA PHE A 171 -13.14 -17.05 20.50
C PHE A 171 -12.31 -18.27 20.10
N ILE A 172 -11.41 -18.76 20.96
CA ILE A 172 -10.56 -19.90 20.64
C ILE A 172 -11.38 -21.20 20.52
N ASP A 173 -12.43 -21.39 21.33
CA ASP A 173 -13.31 -22.56 21.26
C ASP A 173 -14.14 -22.57 19.96
N SER A 174 -14.61 -21.40 19.52
CA SER A 174 -15.31 -21.27 18.24
C SER A 174 -14.38 -21.55 17.06
N LEU A 175 -13.14 -21.05 17.10
CA LEU A 175 -12.14 -21.36 16.07
C LEU A 175 -11.80 -22.85 16.05
N PHE A 176 -11.67 -23.47 17.22
CA PHE A 176 -11.41 -24.90 17.30
C PHE A 176 -12.57 -25.72 16.75
N THR A 177 -13.81 -25.33 17.01
CA THR A 177 -14.99 -25.99 16.43
C THR A 177 -14.95 -25.95 14.90
N CYS A 178 -14.68 -24.79 14.30
CA CYS A 178 -14.50 -24.67 12.85
C CYS A 178 -13.33 -25.54 12.34
N TYR A 179 -12.21 -25.56 13.06
CA TYR A 179 -11.07 -26.43 12.75
C TYR A 179 -11.46 -27.92 12.73
N GLN A 180 -12.20 -28.39 13.74
CA GLN A 180 -12.64 -29.78 13.81
C GLN A 180 -13.54 -30.17 12.63
N GLU A 181 -14.43 -29.26 12.22
CA GLU A 181 -15.29 -29.47 11.04
C GLU A 181 -14.47 -29.58 9.74
N ILE A 182 -13.45 -28.73 9.57
CA ILE A 182 -12.54 -28.77 8.41
C ILE A 182 -11.77 -30.09 8.39
N VAL A 183 -11.11 -30.45 9.49
CA VAL A 183 -10.33 -31.69 9.62
C VAL A 183 -11.20 -32.92 9.31
N LYS A 184 -12.42 -32.96 9.85
CA LYS A 184 -13.38 -34.04 9.59
C LYS A 184 -13.78 -34.12 8.12
N LYS A 185 -14.03 -32.98 7.47
CA LYS A 185 -14.40 -32.91 6.05
C LYS A 185 -13.25 -33.32 5.14
N GLU A 186 -12.02 -32.96 5.49
CA GLU A 186 -10.80 -33.27 4.75
C GLU A 186 -10.23 -34.66 5.07
N LYS A 187 -10.84 -35.41 6.00
CA LYS A 187 -10.39 -36.72 6.50
C LYS A 187 -8.96 -36.69 7.06
N GLN A 188 -8.62 -35.58 7.72
CA GLN A 188 -7.36 -35.38 8.43
C GLN A 188 -7.49 -35.81 9.90
N GLY A 189 -6.35 -35.90 10.60
CA GLY A 189 -6.28 -36.13 12.04
C GLY A 189 -6.26 -34.84 12.85
N MET A 190 -6.59 -34.93 14.14
CA MET A 190 -6.37 -33.80 15.07
C MET A 190 -4.89 -33.45 15.14
N GLY A 191 -4.57 -32.17 15.08
CA GLY A 191 -3.20 -31.66 15.03
C GLY A 191 -2.70 -31.39 13.61
N ASP A 192 -3.37 -31.90 12.57
CA ASP A 192 -3.03 -31.61 11.19
C ASP A 192 -3.27 -30.13 10.86
N ALA A 193 -2.45 -29.61 9.96
CA ALA A 193 -2.51 -28.21 9.54
C ALA A 193 -3.60 -27.98 8.49
N VAL A 194 -4.50 -27.03 8.75
CA VAL A 194 -5.53 -26.60 7.80
C VAL A 194 -5.20 -25.22 7.22
N SER A 195 -5.76 -24.91 6.06
CA SER A 195 -5.62 -23.57 5.45
C SER A 195 -6.22 -22.49 6.35
N VAL A 196 -5.45 -21.46 6.66
CA VAL A 196 -5.94 -20.34 7.48
C VAL A 196 -7.01 -19.52 6.76
N CYS A 197 -6.98 -19.47 5.42
CA CYS A 197 -8.04 -18.84 4.63
C CYS A 197 -9.37 -19.59 4.77
N GLN A 198 -9.32 -20.93 4.80
CA GLN A 198 -10.51 -21.76 5.02
C GLN A 198 -11.02 -21.58 6.45
N LEU A 199 -10.13 -21.66 7.45
CA LEU A 199 -10.48 -21.46 8.85
C LEU A 199 -11.13 -20.08 9.09
N TYR A 200 -10.55 -19.02 8.56
CA TYR A 200 -11.14 -17.67 8.63
C TYR A 200 -12.52 -17.62 7.98
N THR A 201 -12.68 -18.21 6.78
CA THR A 201 -13.95 -18.19 6.06
C THR A 201 -15.04 -18.92 6.84
N ASP A 202 -14.74 -20.12 7.34
CA ASP A 202 -15.70 -20.93 8.10
C ASP A 202 -16.05 -20.28 9.44
N TYR A 203 -15.08 -19.63 10.09
CA TYR A 203 -15.35 -18.81 11.27
C TYR A 203 -16.26 -17.61 10.96
N VAL A 204 -16.04 -16.88 9.86
CA VAL A 204 -16.94 -15.78 9.45
C VAL A 204 -18.35 -16.30 9.21
N TRP A 205 -18.51 -17.49 8.62
CA TRP A 205 -19.81 -18.12 8.42
C TRP A 205 -20.47 -18.56 9.73
N SER A 206 -19.71 -19.06 10.70
CA SER A 206 -20.24 -19.47 12.00
C SER A 206 -20.78 -18.30 12.82
N LEU A 207 -20.27 -17.08 12.59
CA LEU A 207 -20.78 -15.85 13.21
C LEU A 207 -22.13 -15.37 12.65
N GLN A 208 -22.61 -15.94 11.55
CA GLN A 208 -23.82 -15.46 10.89
C GLN A 208 -25.10 -15.99 11.56
N SER A 209 -26.14 -15.16 11.56
CA SER A 209 -27.44 -15.58 12.08
C SER A 209 -28.12 -16.61 11.17
N LYS A 210 -28.94 -17.50 11.76
CA LYS A 210 -29.79 -18.43 10.98
C LYS A 210 -30.66 -17.72 9.94
N ALA A 211 -31.20 -16.55 10.30
CA ALA A 211 -32.01 -15.72 9.41
C ALA A 211 -31.21 -15.21 8.19
N PHE A 212 -29.92 -14.86 8.39
CA PHE A 212 -29.03 -14.52 7.28
C PHE A 212 -28.76 -15.75 6.41
N LEU A 213 -28.45 -16.90 6.99
CA LEU A 213 -28.14 -18.12 6.23
C LEU A 213 -29.32 -18.62 5.39
N GLN A 214 -30.56 -18.30 5.76
CA GLN A 214 -31.76 -18.66 4.99
C GLN A 214 -31.97 -17.78 3.75
N ASN A 215 -31.78 -16.45 3.88
CA ASN A 215 -32.19 -15.49 2.86
C ASN A 215 -31.04 -14.69 2.24
N MET A 216 -29.82 -14.84 2.76
CA MET A 216 -28.57 -14.19 2.34
C MET A 216 -28.67 -12.67 2.12
N ASP A 217 -29.54 -12.00 2.88
CA ASP A 217 -29.74 -10.56 2.82
C ASP A 217 -28.48 -9.83 3.29
N LYS A 218 -27.84 -9.06 2.40
CA LYS A 218 -26.61 -8.31 2.67
C LYS A 218 -26.75 -7.38 3.88
N ALA A 219 -27.93 -6.82 4.14
CA ALA A 219 -28.15 -5.92 5.27
C ALA A 219 -28.07 -6.65 6.63
N LYS A 220 -28.21 -7.99 6.64
CA LYS A 220 -28.16 -8.84 7.83
C LYS A 220 -26.83 -9.56 8.00
N PHE A 221 -25.89 -9.36 7.08
CA PHE A 221 -24.55 -9.95 7.17
C PHE A 221 -23.79 -9.30 8.33
N LYS A 222 -23.33 -10.13 9.28
CA LYS A 222 -22.46 -9.70 10.35
C LYS A 222 -21.03 -9.64 9.80
N GLY A 223 -20.61 -8.45 9.38
CA GLY A 223 -19.26 -8.22 8.87
C GLY A 223 -18.19 -8.52 9.92
N TYR A 224 -17.22 -9.35 9.54
CA TYR A 224 -16.02 -9.63 10.31
C TYR A 224 -14.84 -9.62 9.35
N SER A 225 -13.98 -8.61 9.45
CA SER A 225 -12.90 -8.40 8.48
C SER A 225 -11.64 -9.19 8.83
N ILE A 226 -10.75 -9.37 7.85
CA ILE A 226 -9.43 -9.98 8.07
C ILE A 226 -8.62 -9.15 9.09
N GLN A 227 -8.75 -7.82 9.06
CA GLN A 227 -8.10 -6.95 10.03
C GLN A 227 -8.63 -7.17 11.45
N GLN A 228 -9.94 -7.33 11.64
CA GLN A 228 -10.52 -7.70 12.94
C GLN A 228 -10.00 -9.07 13.40
N PHE A 229 -9.99 -10.06 12.50
CA PHE A 229 -9.48 -11.39 12.80
C PHE A 229 -8.01 -11.38 13.26
N ALA A 230 -7.16 -10.61 12.57
CA ALA A 230 -5.75 -10.45 12.95
C ALA A 230 -5.58 -9.80 14.33
N VAL A 231 -6.39 -8.78 14.65
CA VAL A 231 -6.37 -8.13 15.96
C VAL A 231 -6.91 -9.06 17.06
N ASP A 232 -7.97 -9.82 16.81
CA ASP A 232 -8.54 -10.74 17.79
C ASP A 232 -7.60 -11.92 18.08
N LEU A 233 -6.87 -12.43 17.07
CA LEU A 233 -5.78 -13.39 17.29
C LEU A 233 -4.69 -12.79 18.20
N TRP A 234 -4.29 -11.54 17.96
CA TRP A 234 -3.34 -10.86 18.83
C TRP A 234 -3.86 -10.67 20.26
N ARG A 235 -5.13 -10.30 20.41
CA ARG A 235 -5.80 -10.18 21.72
C ARG A 235 -5.87 -11.54 22.43
N LEU A 236 -6.06 -12.64 21.71
CA LEU A 236 -5.98 -14.00 22.25
C LEU A 236 -4.57 -14.28 22.77
N PHE A 237 -3.53 -14.07 21.95
CA PHE A 237 -2.13 -14.35 22.32
C PHE A 237 -1.61 -13.51 23.49
N THR A 238 -2.24 -12.38 23.77
CA THR A 238 -1.90 -11.49 24.89
C THR A 238 -2.80 -11.65 26.10
N SER A 239 -3.79 -12.54 26.04
CA SER A 239 -4.69 -12.86 27.15
C SER A 239 -4.13 -13.98 28.03
N ASP A 240 -4.76 -14.19 29.19
CA ASP A 240 -4.44 -15.33 30.07
C ASP A 240 -4.93 -16.68 29.51
N VAL A 241 -5.72 -16.67 28.43
CA VAL A 241 -6.24 -17.87 27.77
C VAL A 241 -5.29 -18.31 26.67
N SER A 242 -4.68 -19.49 26.83
CA SER A 242 -3.73 -20.06 25.88
C SER A 242 -4.26 -21.29 25.12
N ALA A 243 -5.38 -21.88 25.59
CA ALA A 243 -5.95 -23.11 25.05
C ALA A 243 -7.47 -23.08 25.07
N THR A 244 -8.09 -23.93 24.26
CA THR A 244 -9.52 -24.25 24.34
C THR A 244 -9.87 -24.88 25.67
N GLU A 245 -11.15 -24.96 26.02
CA GLU A 245 -11.61 -25.71 27.20
C GLU A 245 -11.19 -27.19 27.16
N GLY A 246 -11.00 -27.73 25.94
CA GLY A 246 -10.48 -29.08 25.70
C GLY A 246 -8.96 -29.23 25.77
N GLY A 247 -8.22 -28.16 26.08
CA GLY A 247 -6.76 -28.14 26.20
C GLY A 247 -6.02 -28.12 24.86
N TYR A 248 -6.59 -27.52 23.80
CA TYR A 248 -5.92 -27.37 22.51
C TYR A 248 -5.44 -25.94 22.28
N CYS A 249 -4.17 -25.78 21.92
CA CYS A 249 -3.56 -24.50 21.56
C CYS A 249 -3.53 -24.33 20.04
N ILE A 250 -3.92 -23.15 19.56
CA ILE A 250 -3.74 -22.77 18.16
C ILE A 250 -2.26 -22.49 17.87
N ARG A 251 -1.76 -23.02 16.77
CA ARG A 251 -0.44 -22.71 16.20
C ARG A 251 -0.61 -22.20 14.78
N LEU A 252 0.01 -21.06 14.50
CA LEU A 252 0.02 -20.43 13.18
C LEU A 252 1.34 -20.70 12.48
N ALA A 253 1.30 -21.03 11.19
CA ALA A 253 2.48 -21.30 10.40
C ALA A 253 2.44 -20.63 9.02
N SER A 254 3.60 -20.19 8.56
CA SER A 254 3.83 -19.71 7.20
C SER A 254 4.13 -20.89 6.26
N GLY A 255 3.94 -20.68 4.96
CA GLY A 255 4.02 -21.74 3.95
C GLY A 255 3.72 -21.20 2.55
N ARG A 256 3.84 -22.04 1.52
CA ARG A 256 3.81 -21.62 0.10
C ARG A 256 2.41 -21.51 -0.54
N ILE A 257 1.34 -21.79 0.21
CA ILE A 257 -0.04 -21.73 -0.29
C ILE A 257 -0.67 -20.34 -0.03
N LYS A 258 -1.97 -20.18 -0.36
CA LYS A 258 -2.73 -18.96 -0.06
C LYS A 258 -2.57 -18.57 1.43
N SER A 259 -2.25 -17.31 1.67
CA SER A 259 -1.94 -16.79 2.99
C SER A 259 -2.72 -15.52 3.32
N LEU A 260 -2.92 -15.28 4.61
CA LEU A 260 -3.44 -14.03 5.15
C LEU A 260 -2.32 -13.28 5.88
N TRP A 261 -2.37 -11.95 5.84
CA TRP A 261 -1.53 -11.11 6.69
C TRP A 261 -2.16 -11.05 8.09
N LEU A 262 -1.64 -11.85 9.01
CA LEU A 262 -2.11 -11.95 10.39
C LEU A 262 -1.01 -11.55 11.37
N ILE A 263 -1.39 -11.35 12.63
CA ILE A 263 -0.45 -11.11 13.72
C ILE A 263 -0.16 -12.46 14.39
N ASP A 264 1.11 -12.83 14.47
CA ASP A 264 1.54 -14.06 15.12
C ASP A 264 1.59 -13.94 16.65
N GLN A 265 1.92 -15.04 17.30
CA GLN A 265 2.09 -15.12 18.76
C GLN A 265 3.20 -14.22 19.33
N MET A 266 4.11 -13.71 18.51
CA MET A 266 5.15 -12.75 18.90
C MET A 266 4.71 -11.30 18.66
N GLY A 267 3.52 -11.08 18.11
CA GLY A 267 3.01 -9.75 17.77
C GLY A 267 3.54 -9.22 16.44
N GLU A 268 4.12 -10.09 15.61
CA GLU A 268 4.67 -9.74 14.31
C GLU A 268 3.65 -10.00 13.20
N LYS A 269 3.51 -9.03 12.28
CA LYS A 269 2.62 -9.20 11.12
C LYS A 269 3.31 -10.05 10.07
N ARG A 270 2.74 -11.23 9.77
CA ARG A 270 3.33 -12.20 8.85
C ARG A 270 2.29 -12.77 7.90
N GLN A 271 2.77 -13.29 6.76
CA GLN A 271 1.95 -14.14 5.90
C GLN A 271 1.81 -15.52 6.55
N ILE A 272 0.62 -15.77 7.09
CA ILE A 272 0.24 -17.05 7.68
C ILE A 272 -0.59 -17.80 6.65
N SER A 273 -0.29 -19.07 6.43
CA SER A 273 -1.02 -19.91 5.48
C SER A 273 -1.72 -21.08 6.15
N HIS A 274 -1.23 -21.52 7.31
CA HIS A 274 -1.79 -22.67 8.02
C HIS A 274 -2.08 -22.35 9.47
N ALA A 275 -3.09 -23.04 10.00
CA ALA A 275 -3.39 -23.12 11.42
C ALA A 275 -3.54 -24.60 11.81
N SER A 276 -3.11 -24.95 13.01
CA SER A 276 -3.30 -26.28 13.60
C SER A 276 -3.64 -26.13 15.07
N PHE A 277 -4.46 -27.04 15.61
CA PHE A 277 -4.73 -27.10 17.04
C PHE A 277 -4.06 -28.32 17.65
N VAL A 278 -3.13 -28.09 18.57
CA VAL A 278 -2.33 -29.15 19.21
C VAL A 278 -2.65 -29.19 20.69
N LYS A 279 -2.82 -30.39 21.25
CA LYS A 279 -3.09 -30.55 22.67
C LYS A 279 -1.88 -30.06 23.48
N SER A 280 -2.13 -29.19 24.46
CA SER A 280 -1.11 -28.66 25.39
C SER A 280 -0.61 -29.74 26.34
#